data_AF-A0A9F2WFL0-F1
#
_entry.id   AF-A0A9F2WFL0-F1
#
_cell.length_a   1.000
_cell.length_b   1.000
_cell.length_c   1.000
_cell.angle_alpha   90.00
_cell.angle_beta   90.00
_cell.angle_gamma   90.00
#
_symmetry.space_group_name_H-M   'P 1'
#
loop_
_entity.id
_entity.type
_entity.pdbx_description
1 polymer ?
#
loop_
_entity_poly.entity_id
_entity_poly.type
_entity_poly.pdbx_seq_one_letter_code
_entity_poly.pdbx_strand_id
1 'polypeptide(L)'
;MLSLWVMALTWMVSSKTFSAAQDPALEEAWRDWKRTYRKVYAEGEEAFRRSVWENNVRVIEQHNREADEGKHSYRMGINHFSDMTQEEINQRLTGKHPH
;
A
#
# COMPACT_ATOMS: atom_id res chain seq x y z
N MET A 1 33.02 -19.61 -23.48
CA MET A 1 32.40 -18.59 -24.35
C MET A 1 30.95 -18.45 -23.92
N LEU A 2 30.67 -17.45 -23.09
CA LEU A 2 29.35 -17.25 -22.47
C LEU A 2 28.38 -16.74 -23.53
N SER A 3 27.27 -17.45 -23.75
CA SER A 3 26.31 -17.17 -24.82
C SER A 3 25.50 -15.91 -24.50
N LEU A 4 25.71 -14.88 -25.31
CA LEU A 4 25.03 -13.57 -25.31
C LEU A 4 23.53 -13.64 -25.73
N TRP A 5 22.86 -14.74 -25.41
CA TRP A 5 21.45 -14.98 -25.74
C TRP A 5 20.57 -15.30 -24.52
N VAL A 6 21.14 -15.48 -23.32
CA VAL A 6 20.35 -15.75 -22.10
C VAL A 6 19.92 -14.46 -21.37
N MET A 7 20.35 -13.29 -21.84
CA MET A 7 20.14 -11.98 -21.18
C MET A 7 19.02 -11.14 -21.82
N ALA A 8 17.96 -11.75 -22.36
CA ALA A 8 16.89 -11.00 -23.03
C ALA A 8 15.46 -11.47 -22.73
N LEU A 9 15.23 -12.29 -21.69
CA LEU A 9 13.85 -12.71 -21.37
C LEU A 9 13.52 -12.81 -19.87
N THR A 10 14.16 -12.01 -19.02
CA THR A 10 13.71 -11.79 -17.63
C THR A 10 13.41 -10.31 -17.33
N TRP A 11 13.31 -9.48 -18.36
CA TRP A 11 12.77 -8.12 -18.29
C TRP A 11 11.31 -8.10 -18.72
N MET A 12 10.49 -8.79 -17.94
CA MET A 12 9.10 -8.40 -17.71
C MET A 12 8.81 -8.85 -16.29
N VAL A 13 9.20 -8.02 -15.32
CA VAL A 13 8.44 -8.00 -14.07
C VAL A 13 7.05 -7.59 -14.49
N SER A 14 6.18 -8.58 -14.72
CA SER A 14 4.77 -8.32 -14.93
C SER A 14 4.31 -7.56 -13.71
N SER A 15 4.06 -6.27 -13.85
CA SER A 15 3.23 -5.52 -12.94
C SER A 15 1.89 -6.25 -12.94
N LYS A 16 1.73 -7.21 -12.02
CA LYS A 16 0.41 -7.76 -11.74
C LYS A 16 -0.31 -6.65 -10.99
N THR A 17 -0.91 -5.72 -11.73
CA THR A 17 -1.96 -4.87 -11.21
C THR A 17 -3.18 -5.75 -10.99
N PHE A 18 -3.11 -6.61 -9.97
CA PHE A 18 -4.32 -7.18 -9.42
C PHE A 18 -5.02 -6.04 -8.70
N SER A 19 -5.86 -5.28 -9.42
CA SER A 19 -6.90 -4.50 -8.75
C SER A 19 -7.85 -5.51 -8.16
N ALA A 20 -7.61 -5.88 -6.90
CA ALA A 20 -8.64 -6.49 -6.08
C ALA A 20 -9.87 -5.58 -6.16
N ALA A 21 -11.05 -6.16 -6.35
CA ALA A 21 -12.28 -5.39 -6.25
C ALA A 21 -12.32 -4.71 -4.88
N GLN A 22 -12.67 -3.42 -4.88
CA GLN A 22 -12.80 -2.62 -3.65
C GLN A 22 -13.89 -3.22 -2.77
N ASP A 23 -13.66 -3.27 -1.45
CA ASP A 23 -14.64 -3.79 -0.51
C ASP A 23 -15.74 -2.74 -0.24
N PRO A 24 -17.00 -3.00 -0.65
CA PRO A 24 -18.11 -2.09 -0.39
C PRO A 24 -18.36 -1.85 1.10
N ALA A 25 -18.01 -2.81 1.97
CA ALA A 25 -18.18 -2.66 3.42
C ALA A 25 -17.26 -1.58 4.01
N LEU A 26 -16.17 -1.23 3.31
CA LEU A 26 -15.20 -0.22 3.74
C LEU A 26 -15.47 1.18 3.16
N GLU A 27 -16.56 1.35 2.39
CA GLU A 27 -16.78 2.60 1.64
C GLU A 27 -17.01 3.81 2.54
N GLU A 28 -17.81 3.64 3.59
CA GLU A 28 -18.03 4.70 4.58
C GLU A 28 -16.73 5.07 5.32
N ALA A 29 -15.96 4.07 5.74
CA ALA A 29 -14.68 4.27 6.42
C ALA A 29 -13.67 5.00 5.52
N TRP A 30 -13.63 4.69 4.23
CA TRP A 30 -12.81 5.40 3.25
C TRP A 30 -13.21 6.85 3.09
N ARG A 31 -14.51 7.12 2.92
CA ARG A 31 -15.04 8.48 2.81
C ARG A 31 -14.72 9.30 4.06
N ASP A 32 -14.86 8.73 5.25
CA ASP A 32 -14.59 9.38 6.53
C ASP A 32 -13.11 9.64 6.73
N TRP A 33 -12.26 8.67 6.37
CA TRP A 33 -10.82 8.82 6.39
C TRP A 33 -10.36 9.94 5.44
N LYS A 34 -10.83 9.95 4.19
CA LYS A 34 -10.52 11.02 3.23
C LYS A 34 -10.91 12.38 3.76
N ARG A 35 -12.11 12.50 4.37
CA ARG A 35 -12.59 13.74 4.98
C ARG A 35 -11.70 14.20 6.12
N THR A 36 -11.35 13.27 7.01
CA THR A 36 -10.52 13.53 8.20
C THR A 36 -9.14 14.06 7.81
N TYR A 37 -8.53 13.49 6.78
CA TYR A 37 -7.19 13.86 6.32
C TYR A 37 -7.18 14.77 5.07
N ARG A 38 -8.35 15.31 4.70
CA ARG A 38 -8.55 16.25 3.57
C ARG A 38 -7.95 15.73 2.25
N LYS A 39 -8.15 14.45 1.97
CA LYS A 39 -7.63 13.79 0.78
C LYS A 39 -8.51 14.09 -0.44
N VAL A 40 -7.88 14.54 -1.50
CA VAL A 40 -8.50 14.84 -2.81
C VAL A 40 -7.61 14.19 -3.86
N TYR A 41 -8.22 13.44 -4.78
CA TYR A 41 -7.51 12.68 -5.81
C TYR A 41 -8.01 13.08 -7.19
N ALA A 42 -7.14 12.96 -8.18
CA ALA A 42 -7.53 13.11 -9.57
C ALA A 42 -8.38 11.92 -10.04
N GLU A 43 -9.15 12.15 -11.12
CA GLU A 43 -9.88 11.08 -11.79
C GLU A 43 -8.89 9.99 -12.27
N GLY A 44 -9.17 8.73 -11.92
CA GLY A 44 -8.29 7.59 -12.21
C GLY A 44 -7.25 7.27 -11.12
N GLU A 45 -6.86 8.23 -10.25
CA GLU A 45 -5.95 7.96 -9.13
C GLU A 45 -6.69 7.35 -7.93
N GLU A 46 -7.94 7.78 -7.70
CA GLU A 46 -8.69 7.41 -6.50
C GLU A 46 -8.83 5.90 -6.33
N ALA A 47 -9.07 5.17 -7.42
CA ALA A 47 -9.21 3.72 -7.38
C ALA A 47 -7.92 3.04 -6.88
N PHE A 48 -6.75 3.52 -7.31
CA PHE A 48 -5.46 3.02 -6.84
C PHE A 48 -5.26 3.35 -5.36
N ARG A 49 -5.52 4.60 -4.96
CA ARG A 49 -5.36 5.04 -3.56
C ARG A 49 -6.27 4.29 -2.61
N ARG A 50 -7.51 4.01 -3.04
CA ARG A 50 -8.45 3.15 -2.33
C ARG A 50 -7.90 1.74 -2.12
N SER A 51 -7.35 1.12 -3.17
CA SER A 51 -6.75 -0.22 -3.07
C SER A 51 -5.55 -0.27 -2.12
N VAL A 52 -4.68 0.75 -2.15
CA VAL A 52 -3.56 0.87 -1.22
C VAL A 52 -4.06 1.03 0.22
N TRP A 53 -5.08 1.87 0.42
CA TRP A 53 -5.69 2.09 1.73
C TRP A 53 -6.32 0.82 2.31
N GLU A 54 -7.09 0.07 1.54
CA GLU A 54 -7.67 -1.20 1.99
C GLU A 54 -6.61 -2.26 2.30
N ASN A 55 -5.51 -2.28 1.54
CA ASN A 55 -4.38 -3.15 1.87
C ASN A 55 -3.77 -2.77 3.24
N ASN A 56 -3.52 -1.48 3.45
CA ASN A 56 -2.95 -1.00 4.71
C ASN A 56 -3.89 -1.21 5.91
N VAL A 57 -5.22 -1.09 5.73
CA VAL A 57 -6.21 -1.48 6.75
C VAL A 57 -6.04 -2.95 7.14
N ARG A 58 -5.96 -3.86 6.17
CA ARG A 58 -5.76 -5.30 6.44
C ARG A 58 -4.45 -5.59 7.14
N VAL A 59 -3.37 -4.90 6.78
CA VAL A 59 -2.07 -5.00 7.47
C VAL A 59 -2.19 -4.56 8.93
N ILE A 60 -2.85 -3.42 9.19
CA ILE A 60 -3.08 -2.90 10.54
C ILE A 60 -3.90 -3.91 11.36
N GLU A 61 -4.98 -4.43 10.80
CA GLU A 61 -5.82 -5.42 11.48
C GLU A 61 -5.06 -6.71 11.81
N GLN A 62 -4.27 -7.23 10.86
CA GLN A 62 -3.46 -8.41 11.09
C GLN A 62 -2.41 -8.18 12.18
N HIS A 63 -1.66 -7.07 12.10
CA HIS A 63 -0.69 -6.71 13.12
C HIS A 63 -1.33 -6.57 14.50
N ASN A 64 -2.51 -5.95 14.57
CA ASN A 64 -3.21 -5.75 15.83
C ASN A 64 -3.75 -7.06 16.42
N ARG A 65 -4.21 -8.01 15.59
CA ARG A 65 -4.52 -9.38 16.04
C ARG A 65 -3.28 -10.07 16.61
N GLU A 66 -2.14 -9.97 15.93
CA GLU A 66 -0.87 -10.53 16.41
C GLU A 66 -0.40 -9.85 17.71
N ALA A 67 -0.66 -8.57 17.89
CA ALA A 67 -0.41 -7.84 19.13
C ALA A 67 -1.28 -8.36 20.29
N ASP A 68 -2.54 -8.71 20.02
CA ASP A 68 -3.45 -9.34 21.01
C ASP A 68 -2.95 -10.74 21.42
N GLU A 69 -2.19 -11.41 20.55
CA GLU A 69 -1.49 -12.68 20.85
C GLU A 69 -0.12 -12.47 21.54
N GLY A 70 0.27 -11.23 21.82
CA GLY A 70 1.55 -10.89 22.47
C GLY A 70 2.78 -10.95 21.54
N LYS A 71 2.59 -11.06 20.22
CA LYS A 71 3.71 -11.09 19.24
C LYS A 71 4.32 -9.72 18.98
N HIS A 72 3.56 -8.65 19.24
CA HIS A 72 4.00 -7.27 19.11
C HIS A 72 3.76 -6.50 20.41
N SER A 73 4.66 -5.58 20.74
CA SER A 73 4.57 -4.72 21.93
C SER A 73 3.80 -3.42 21.69
N TYR A 74 3.27 -3.21 20.48
CA TYR A 74 2.55 -2.00 20.09
C TYR A 74 1.36 -2.34 19.20
N ARG A 75 0.51 -1.33 18.95
CA ARG A 75 -0.60 -1.41 17.99
C ARG A 75 -0.41 -0.38 16.89
N MET A 76 -0.91 -0.71 15.71
CA MET A 76 -0.98 0.23 14.59
C MET A 76 -2.38 0.84 14.51
N GLY A 77 -2.45 2.02 13.89
CA GLY A 77 -3.70 2.71 13.63
C GLY A 77 -3.69 3.37 12.26
N ILE A 78 -4.89 3.56 11.72
CA ILE A 78 -5.09 4.32 10.48
C ILE A 78 -4.61 5.76 10.70
N ASN A 79 -3.88 6.29 9.72
CA ASN A 79 -3.32 7.63 9.76
C ASN A 79 -3.28 8.27 8.36
N HIS A 80 -2.67 9.44 8.25
CA HIS A 80 -2.63 10.21 6.99
C HIS A 80 -1.75 9.58 5.90
N PHE A 81 -0.94 8.58 6.22
CA PHE A 81 -0.14 7.78 5.28
C PHE A 81 -0.82 6.48 4.87
N SER A 82 -2.04 6.21 5.33
CA SER A 82 -2.71 4.93 5.05
C SER A 82 -3.01 4.70 3.55
N ASP A 83 -2.98 5.71 2.68
CA ASP A 83 -3.10 5.59 1.22
C ASP A 83 -1.76 5.51 0.47
N MET A 84 -0.65 5.38 1.18
CA MET A 84 0.69 5.34 0.60
C MET A 84 1.26 3.93 0.54
N THR A 85 2.02 3.66 -0.52
CA THR A 85 2.80 2.42 -0.61
C THR A 85 4.05 2.49 0.27
N GLN A 86 4.65 1.35 0.55
CA GLN A 86 5.90 1.29 1.32
C GLN A 86 7.04 2.05 0.62
N GLU A 87 7.08 2.00 -0.72
CA GLU A 87 8.07 2.73 -1.53
C GLU A 87 7.89 4.24 -1.39
N GLU A 88 6.65 4.73 -1.47
CA GLU A 88 6.33 6.15 -1.28
C GLU A 88 6.69 6.61 0.15
N ILE A 89 6.40 5.80 1.16
CA ILE A 89 6.78 6.08 2.55
C ILE A 89 8.31 6.13 2.70
N ASN A 90 9.02 5.17 2.12
CA ASN A 90 10.47 5.10 2.19
C ASN A 90 11.10 6.35 1.53
N GLN A 91 10.62 6.75 0.36
CA GLN A 91 11.09 7.96 -0.32
C GLN A 91 10.86 9.23 0.52
N ARG A 92 9.72 9.34 1.22
CA ARG A 92 9.41 10.53 2.03
C ARG A 92 10.11 10.56 3.38
N LEU A 93 10.23 9.43 4.06
CA LEU A 93 10.63 9.38 5.47
C LEU A 93 12.03 8.85 5.72
N THR A 94 12.58 8.02 4.82
CA THR A 94 13.88 7.38 5.09
C THR A 94 15.08 8.12 4.51
N GLY A 95 14.87 9.21 3.75
CA GLY A 95 15.95 10.07 3.24
C GLY A 95 16.97 9.37 2.32
N LYS A 96 16.74 8.09 1.98
CA LYS A 96 17.58 7.32 1.08
C LYS A 96 17.20 7.68 -0.34
N HIS A 97 17.90 8.64 -0.93
CA HIS A 97 17.88 8.85 -2.36
C HIS A 97 18.39 7.58 -3.06
N PRO A 98 17.67 7.02 -4.03
CA PRO A 98 18.21 5.97 -4.88
C PRO A 98 19.38 6.54 -5.70
N HIS A 99 20.55 5.90 -5.62
CA HIS A 99 21.65 6.08 -6.55
C HIS A 99 21.44 5.22 -7.79
#